data_AF-A0A8D8I0Y7-F1
#
_entry.id   AF-A0A8D8I0Y7-F1
#
_cell.length_a   1.000
_cell.length_b   1.000
_cell.length_c   1.000
_cell.angle_alpha   90.00
_cell.angle_beta   90.00
_cell.angle_gamma   90.00
#
_symmetry.space_group_name_H-M   'P 1'
#
loop_
_entity.id
_entity.type
_entity.pdbx_description
1 polymer ?
#
loop_
_entity_poly.entity_id
_entity_poly.type
_entity_poly.pdbx_seq_one_letter_code
_entity_poly.pdbx_strand_id
1 'polypeptide(L)'
;SESYTEGGAADQAAQAYDFGPIEYCRSTKGSLQLLFEGFPYTRHSCKGGKEYWRCVQFKSLGCRSRVRTCNERIETVEFEHNHELVRERRKKGALKQLMQARKRAKSQAILAQFDVVEFDLAE
;
A
#
# COMPACT_ATOMS: atom_id res chain seq x y z
N SER A 1 25.00 35.93 -5.59
CA SER A 1 25.18 34.98 -6.71
C SER A 1 24.24 33.81 -6.48
N GLU A 2 23.06 33.87 -7.09
CA GLU A 2 22.01 32.87 -6.95
C GLU A 2 22.07 31.96 -8.17
N SER A 3 22.60 30.75 -8.03
CA SER A 3 22.58 29.76 -9.10
C SER A 3 21.49 28.72 -8.82
N TYR A 4 20.46 28.81 -9.65
CA TYR A 4 19.37 27.86 -9.80
C TYR A 4 19.92 26.43 -9.99
N THR A 5 19.46 25.49 -9.18
CA THR A 5 19.59 24.06 -9.49
C THR A 5 18.19 23.51 -9.79
N GLU A 6 17.90 23.41 -11.09
CA GLU A 6 16.79 22.64 -11.62
C GLU A 6 17.08 21.15 -11.38
N GLY A 7 16.46 20.59 -10.33
CA GLY A 7 16.57 19.19 -9.97
C GLY A 7 15.44 18.35 -10.58
N GLY A 8 15.70 17.85 -11.80
CA GLY A 8 15.12 16.69 -12.47
C GLY A 8 13.78 16.10 -11.99
N ALA A 9 12.76 16.26 -12.83
CA ALA A 9 11.61 15.35 -12.83
C ALA A 9 12.08 13.94 -13.22
N ALA A 10 12.16 13.05 -12.24
CA ALA A 10 12.28 11.62 -12.50
C ALA A 10 10.96 11.11 -13.06
N ASP A 11 10.76 11.25 -14.37
CA ASP A 11 9.77 10.49 -15.13
C ASP A 11 10.19 9.03 -15.10
N GLN A 12 9.79 8.33 -14.05
CA GLN A 12 9.90 6.88 -13.98
C GLN A 12 9.00 6.30 -15.07
N ALA A 13 9.62 5.96 -16.19
CA ALA A 13 9.02 5.23 -17.28
C ALA A 13 8.25 4.02 -16.72
N ALA A 14 6.92 4.12 -16.79
CA ALA A 14 6.02 3.03 -16.51
C ALA A 14 6.29 1.94 -17.54
N GLN A 15 7.09 0.93 -17.18
CA GLN A 15 7.17 -0.29 -17.94
C GLN A 15 5.77 -0.91 -17.92
N ALA A 16 5.06 -0.76 -19.05
CA ALA A 16 3.70 -1.24 -19.23
C ALA A 16 3.76 -2.76 -19.46
N TYR A 17 3.77 -3.50 -18.36
CA TYR A 17 3.57 -4.95 -18.41
C TYR A 17 2.06 -5.18 -18.57
N ASP A 18 1.65 -5.88 -19.64
CA ASP A 18 0.24 -6.20 -19.91
C ASP A 18 -0.16 -7.42 -19.06
N PHE A 19 -0.67 -7.19 -17.84
CA PHE A 19 -1.14 -8.26 -16.95
C PHE A 19 -2.57 -8.74 -17.26
N GLY A 20 -3.13 -8.32 -18.40
CA GLY A 20 -4.45 -8.73 -18.86
C GLY A 20 -5.60 -7.87 -18.34
N PRO A 21 -6.85 -8.35 -18.54
CA PRO A 21 -8.06 -7.60 -18.22
C PRO A 21 -8.23 -7.44 -16.71
N ILE A 22 -8.85 -6.33 -16.31
CA ILE A 22 -9.14 -6.06 -14.91
C ILE A 22 -10.35 -6.87 -14.44
N GLU A 23 -10.18 -7.58 -13.32
CA GLU A 23 -11.28 -8.19 -12.59
C GLU A 23 -11.74 -7.31 -11.43
N TYR A 24 -13.06 -7.12 -11.31
CA TYR A 24 -13.64 -6.38 -10.19
C TYR A 24 -14.50 -7.28 -9.32
N CYS A 25 -14.47 -7.04 -8.01
CA CYS A 25 -15.39 -7.65 -7.06
C CYS A 25 -16.07 -6.58 -6.20
N ARG A 26 -17.22 -6.91 -5.62
CA ARG A 26 -17.90 -6.05 -4.65
C ARG A 26 -17.67 -6.59 -3.25
N SER A 27 -17.25 -5.71 -2.34
CA SER A 27 -17.21 -6.07 -0.93
C SER A 27 -18.61 -6.34 -0.39
N THR A 28 -18.72 -7.02 0.75
CA THR A 28 -20.01 -7.24 1.44
C THR A 28 -20.72 -5.94 1.84
N LYS A 29 -20.02 -4.80 1.80
CA LYS A 29 -20.58 -3.45 2.07
C LYS A 29 -20.85 -2.66 0.79
N GLY A 30 -20.71 -3.28 -0.38
CA GLY A 30 -21.00 -2.67 -1.68
C GLY A 30 -19.87 -1.85 -2.30
N SER A 31 -18.69 -1.77 -1.66
CA SER A 31 -17.56 -1.03 -2.25
C SER A 31 -16.91 -1.83 -3.39
N LEU A 32 -16.67 -1.18 -4.53
CA LEU A 32 -15.90 -1.77 -5.63
C LEU A 32 -14.45 -2.03 -5.21
N GLN A 33 -13.95 -3.21 -5.57
CA GLN A 33 -12.60 -3.66 -5.33
C GLN A 33 -12.01 -4.24 -6.61
N LEU A 34 -10.73 -4.00 -6.84
CA LEU A 34 -9.95 -4.63 -7.89
C LEU A 34 -9.48 -5.99 -7.36
N LEU A 35 -9.68 -7.07 -8.12
CA LEU A 35 -9.15 -8.38 -7.82
C LEU A 35 -7.91 -8.62 -8.68
N PHE A 36 -6.78 -8.88 -8.05
CA PHE A 36 -5.54 -9.20 -8.75
C PHE A 36 -4.79 -10.30 -8.01
N GLU A 37 -4.44 -11.38 -8.71
CA GLU A 37 -3.82 -12.59 -8.14
C GLU A 37 -4.55 -13.13 -6.89
N GLY A 38 -5.88 -13.03 -6.89
CA GLY A 38 -6.72 -13.46 -5.77
C GLY A 38 -6.78 -12.49 -4.59
N PHE A 39 -5.97 -11.42 -4.56
CA PHE A 39 -6.00 -10.40 -3.51
C PHE A 39 -6.93 -9.24 -3.88
N PRO A 40 -7.83 -8.81 -2.97
CA PRO A 40 -8.67 -7.65 -3.22
C PRO A 40 -7.95 -6.34 -2.86
N TYR A 41 -8.14 -5.34 -3.72
CA TYR A 41 -7.58 -3.99 -3.60
C TYR A 41 -8.71 -2.95 -3.55
N THR A 42 -8.46 -1.85 -2.84
CA THR A 42 -9.36 -0.70 -2.77
C THR A 42 -8.76 0.48 -3.49
N ARG A 43 -9.62 1.26 -4.15
CA ARG A 43 -9.21 2.47 -4.85
C ARG A 43 -8.63 3.49 -3.86
N HIS A 44 -7.40 3.92 -4.12
CA HIS A 44 -6.71 4.92 -3.33
C HIS A 44 -6.92 6.32 -3.92
N SER A 45 -6.71 6.48 -5.23
CA SER A 45 -6.83 7.75 -5.93
C SER A 45 -6.98 7.50 -7.44
N CYS A 46 -7.50 8.50 -8.15
CA CYS A 46 -7.57 8.54 -9.60
C CYS A 46 -6.92 9.85 -10.07
N LYS A 47 -5.94 9.78 -10.98
CA LYS A 47 -5.23 10.96 -11.51
C LYS A 47 -4.85 10.72 -12.97
N GLY A 48 -5.18 11.66 -13.86
CA GLY A 48 -4.74 11.62 -15.26
C GLY A 48 -5.12 10.33 -16.00
N GLY A 49 -6.33 9.80 -15.78
CA GLY A 49 -6.79 8.54 -16.39
C GLY A 49 -6.19 7.26 -15.78
N LYS A 50 -5.30 7.39 -14.79
CA LYS A 50 -4.74 6.27 -14.02
C LYS A 50 -5.47 6.11 -12.70
N GLU A 51 -5.80 4.88 -12.34
CA GLU A 51 -6.32 4.55 -11.02
C GLU A 51 -5.25 3.83 -10.19
N TYR A 52 -5.11 4.27 -8.95
CA TYR A 52 -4.16 3.71 -8.01
C TYR A 52 -4.93 2.90 -6.98
N TRP A 53 -4.49 1.67 -6.78
CA TRP A 53 -5.11 0.68 -5.94
C TRP A 53 -4.14 0.24 -4.85
N ARG A 54 -4.66 -0.04 -3.67
CA ARG A 54 -3.90 -0.55 -2.53
C ARG A 54 -4.60 -1.75 -1.93
N CYS A 55 -3.85 -2.71 -1.41
CA CYS A 55 -4.42 -3.87 -0.76
C CYS A 55 -5.44 -3.46 0.32
N VAL A 56 -6.55 -4.19 0.44
CA VAL A 56 -7.56 -3.98 1.50
C VAL A 56 -6.96 -4.06 2.91
N GLN A 57 -5.84 -4.77 3.07
CA GLN A 57 -5.16 -4.94 4.35
C GLN A 57 -4.14 -3.85 4.66
N PHE A 58 -4.06 -2.80 3.83
CA PHE A 58 -3.16 -1.66 4.05
C PHE A 58 -3.34 -1.03 5.43
N LYS A 59 -4.59 -0.83 5.90
CA LYS A 59 -4.85 -0.21 7.21
C LYS A 59 -4.64 -1.17 8.38
N SER A 60 -5.14 -2.40 8.26
CA SER A 60 -5.12 -3.44 9.31
C SER A 60 -3.74 -4.04 9.53
N LEU A 61 -3.08 -4.51 8.47
CA LEU A 61 -1.84 -5.28 8.52
C LEU A 61 -0.63 -4.50 8.00
N GLY A 62 -0.85 -3.32 7.42
CA GLY A 62 0.25 -2.53 6.87
C GLY A 62 0.84 -3.08 5.58
N CYS A 63 0.07 -3.91 4.88
CA CYS A 63 0.42 -4.38 3.55
C CYS A 63 0.75 -3.20 2.64
N ARG A 64 1.89 -3.27 1.94
CA ARG A 64 2.37 -2.22 1.04
C ARG A 64 2.06 -2.49 -0.43
N SER A 65 1.47 -3.65 -0.74
CA SER A 65 1.12 -4.00 -2.10
C SER A 65 0.14 -3.01 -2.75
N ARG A 66 0.46 -2.67 -4.01
CA ARG A 66 -0.21 -1.67 -4.83
C ARG A 66 -0.36 -2.15 -6.26
N VAL A 67 -1.42 -1.67 -6.91
CA VAL A 67 -1.66 -1.90 -8.33
C VAL A 67 -2.02 -0.56 -8.97
N ARG A 68 -1.53 -0.31 -10.18
CA ARG A 68 -1.91 0.84 -10.99
C ARG A 68 -2.59 0.35 -12.26
N THR A 69 -3.74 0.94 -12.56
CA THR A 69 -4.49 0.64 -13.77
C THR A 69 -4.62 1.89 -14.64
N CYS A 70 -4.68 1.69 -15.96
CA CYS A 70 -4.87 2.73 -16.96
C CYS A 70 -5.65 2.11 -18.13
N ASN A 71 -6.67 2.80 -18.65
CA ASN A 71 -7.48 2.33 -19.79
C ASN A 71 -7.98 0.87 -19.62
N GLU A 72 -8.54 0.56 -18.45
CA GLU A 72 -9.08 -0.77 -18.13
C GLU A 72 -8.05 -1.93 -18.15
N ARG A 73 -6.76 -1.60 -18.11
CA ARG A 73 -5.66 -2.55 -18.02
C ARG A 73 -4.78 -2.27 -16.81
N ILE A 74 -4.09 -3.31 -16.37
CA ILE A 74 -3.10 -3.21 -15.29
C ILE A 74 -1.76 -2.81 -15.90
N GLU A 75 -1.17 -1.71 -15.41
CA GLU A 75 0.08 -1.14 -15.94
C GLU A 75 1.28 -1.47 -15.04
N THR A 76 1.09 -1.50 -13.72
CA THR A 76 2.18 -1.76 -12.77
C THR A 76 1.64 -2.41 -11.50
N VAL A 77 2.42 -3.33 -10.95
CA VAL A 77 2.11 -4.07 -9.72
C VAL A 77 3.32 -4.04 -8.79
N GLU A 78 3.10 -3.66 -7.55
CA GLU A 78 4.02 -3.88 -6.43
C GLU A 78 3.43 -5.03 -5.59
N PHE A 79 3.90 -6.27 -5.78
CA PHE A 79 3.21 -7.48 -5.29
C PHE A 79 3.61 -7.96 -3.88
N GLU A 80 4.35 -7.16 -3.10
CA GLU A 80 4.81 -7.63 -1.78
C GLU A 80 3.69 -7.58 -0.73
N HIS A 81 2.98 -8.69 -0.57
CA HIS A 81 2.03 -8.91 0.52
C HIS A 81 2.74 -9.44 1.78
N ASN A 82 2.44 -8.85 2.93
CA ASN A 82 2.93 -9.30 4.24
C ASN A 82 1.89 -10.15 4.99
N HIS A 83 0.94 -10.73 4.27
CA HIS A 83 -0.15 -11.51 4.83
C HIS A 83 -0.70 -12.50 3.79
N GLU A 84 -1.30 -13.57 4.28
CA GLU A 84 -2.06 -14.49 3.44
C GLU A 84 -3.41 -13.90 3.01
N LEU A 85 -4.06 -14.54 2.04
CA LEU A 85 -5.38 -14.13 1.56
C LEU A 85 -6.43 -14.22 2.69
N VAL A 86 -6.95 -13.07 3.10
CA VAL A 86 -8.01 -13.00 4.12
C VAL A 86 -9.37 -13.28 3.46
N ARG A 87 -9.80 -14.54 3.52
CA ARG A 87 -11.10 -14.99 2.98
C ARG A 87 -12.26 -14.75 3.94
N GLU A 88 -12.01 -14.93 5.23
CA GLU A 88 -13.06 -14.93 6.24
C GLU A 88 -13.34 -13.54 6.83
N ARG A 89 -14.62 -13.31 7.15
CA ARG A 89 -15.02 -12.12 7.88
C ARG A 89 -14.44 -12.16 9.30
N ARG A 90 -13.67 -11.13 9.65
CA ARG A 90 -13.17 -10.96 11.03
C ARG A 90 -14.31 -10.86 12.04
N LYS A 91 -14.08 -11.46 13.21
CA LYS A 91 -14.91 -11.26 14.41
C LYS A 91 -14.99 -9.77 14.77
N LYS A 92 -16.12 -9.38 15.38
CA LYS A 92 -16.33 -8.01 15.87
C LYS A 92 -15.18 -7.63 16.81
N GLY A 93 -14.60 -6.44 16.62
CA GLY A 93 -13.50 -5.94 17.45
C GLY A 93 -12.08 -6.36 17.01
N ALA A 94 -11.91 -7.46 16.28
CA ALA A 94 -10.57 -7.93 15.87
C ALA A 94 -9.83 -6.89 15.00
N LEU A 95 -10.53 -6.15 14.13
CA LEU A 95 -9.92 -5.07 13.34
C LEU A 95 -9.33 -3.96 14.23
N LYS A 96 -10.03 -3.59 15.31
CA LYS A 96 -9.57 -2.56 16.25
C LYS A 96 -8.30 -3.02 16.97
N GLN A 97 -8.26 -4.28 17.38
CA GLN A 97 -7.09 -4.88 18.03
C GLN A 97 -5.88 -4.89 17.10
N LEU A 98 -6.04 -5.31 15.84
CA LEU A 98 -4.96 -5.29 14.84
C LEU A 98 -4.39 -3.88 14.64
N MET A 99 -5.28 -2.89 14.46
CA MET A 99 -4.85 -1.50 14.29
C MET A 99 -4.12 -0.95 15.52
N GLN A 100 -4.58 -1.29 16.73
CA GLN A 100 -3.93 -0.88 17.98
C GLN A 100 -2.56 -1.55 18.17
N ALA A 101 -2.46 -2.85 17.90
CA ALA A 101 -1.21 -3.59 17.94
C ALA A 101 -0.19 -2.98 16.97
N ARG A 102 -0.60 -2.66 15.74
CA ARG A 102 0.26 -1.99 14.76
C ARG A 102 0.72 -0.60 15.22
N LYS A 103 -0.17 0.20 15.80
CA LYS A 103 0.19 1.52 16.34
C LYS A 103 1.24 1.38 17.46
N ARG A 104 1.07 0.40 18.35
CA ARG A 104 2.04 0.09 19.42
C ARG A 104 3.39 -0.34 18.87
N ALA A 105 3.40 -1.30 17.94
CA ALA A 105 4.63 -1.76 17.29
C ALA A 105 5.39 -0.62 16.59
N LYS A 106 4.66 0.26 15.88
CA LYS A 106 5.27 1.44 15.26
C LYS A 106 5.87 2.40 16.31
N SER A 107 5.16 2.64 17.41
CA SER A 107 5.68 3.48 18.51
C SER A 107 6.91 2.87 19.16
N GLN A 108 6.90 1.56 19.41
CA GLN A 108 8.04 0.84 19.99
C GLN A 108 9.26 0.86 19.06
N ALA A 109 9.06 0.66 17.76
CA ALA A 109 10.15 0.75 16.78
C ALA A 109 10.76 2.16 16.73
N ILE A 110 9.92 3.21 16.82
CA ILE A 110 10.40 4.59 16.89
C ILE A 110 11.23 4.81 18.16
N LEU A 111 10.71 4.40 19.34
CA LEU A 111 11.44 4.57 20.61
C LEU A 111 12.76 3.79 20.62
N ALA A 112 12.77 2.55 20.14
CA ALA A 112 13.99 1.76 20.02
C ALA A 112 15.03 2.44 19.11
N GLN A 113 14.58 3.13 18.05
CA GLN A 113 15.49 3.88 17.17
C GLN A 113 16.13 5.09 17.88
N PHE A 114 15.45 5.70 18.85
CA PHE A 114 16.02 6.77 19.69
C PHE A 114 17.01 6.24 20.74
N ASP A 115 16.74 5.06 21.31
CA ASP A 115 17.65 4.46 22.30
C ASP A 115 19.01 4.02 21.69
N VAL A 116 19.06 3.69 20.40
CA VAL A 116 20.34 3.38 19.71
C VAL A 116 21.18 4.64 19.49
N VAL A 117 20.58 5.77 19.10
CA VAL A 117 21.33 7.01 18.81
C VAL A 117 21.88 7.71 20.07
N GLU A 118 21.26 7.53 21.23
CA GLU A 118 21.82 8.00 22.51
C GLU A 118 23.05 7.19 22.95
N PHE A 119 23.15 5.92 22.56
CA PHE A 119 24.29 5.07 22.91
C PHE A 119 25.52 5.34 22.02
N ASP A 120 25.33 5.62 20.73
CA ASP A 120 26.42 5.91 19.77
C ASP A 120 27.04 7.32 19.92
N LEU A 121 26.49 8.20 20.76
CA LEU A 121 26.98 9.57 21.01
C LEU A 121 27.75 9.72 22.33
N ALA A 122 28.00 8.60 23.01
CA ALA A 122 28.69 8.55 24.30
C ALA A 122 30.16 8.08 24.20
N GLU A 123 30.75 8.01 23.01
CA GLU A 123 32.19 7.78 22.78
C GLU A 123 32.94 9.04 22.31
#